data_AF-A0A1A8K922-F1
#
_entry.id   AF-A0A1A8K922-F1
#
_cell.length_a   1.000
_cell.length_b   1.000
_cell.length_c   1.000
_cell.angle_alpha   90.00
_cell.angle_beta   90.00
_cell.angle_gamma   90.00
#
_symmetry.space_group_name_H-M   'P 1'
#
loop_
_entity.id
_entity.type
_entity.pdbx_description
1 polymer ?
#
loop_
_entity_poly.entity_id
_entity_poly.type
_entity_poly.pdbx_seq_one_letter_code
_entity_poly.pdbx_strand_id
1 'polypeptide(L)'
;GLKRYMDQMDQELMSTNVGQSFTQTNYNKTDWDGSSSPPSVGDGLPGEEDGMEAEDIQPLDIDVNLVTNLLESLSSQAGLAGPASNLLQSLGLHLPPNSDPS
;
A
#
# COMPACT_ATOMS: atom_id res chain seq x y z
N GLY A 1 -23.21 7.68 -1.68
CA GLY A 1 -22.99 6.34 -1.09
C GLY A 1 -21.59 6.26 -0.51
N LEU A 2 -21.24 5.14 0.13
CA LEU A 2 -19.93 4.93 0.78
C LEU A 2 -18.74 5.17 -0.16
N LYS A 3 -18.85 4.71 -1.42
CA LYS A 3 -17.80 4.91 -2.44
C LYS A 3 -17.44 6.39 -2.65
N ARG A 4 -18.43 7.26 -2.89
CA ARG A 4 -18.21 8.71 -3.04
C ARG A 4 -17.51 9.33 -1.82
N TYR A 5 -17.81 8.83 -0.63
CA TYR A 5 -17.18 9.31 0.60
C TYR A 5 -15.71 8.88 0.68
N MET A 6 -15.39 7.65 0.30
CA MET A 6 -14.00 7.18 0.17
C MET A 6 -13.22 7.99 -0.85
N ASP A 7 -13.79 8.18 -2.05
CA ASP A 7 -13.17 8.95 -3.13
C ASP A 7 -12.88 10.41 -2.69
N GLN A 8 -13.77 11.03 -1.93
CA GLN A 8 -13.56 12.38 -1.39
C GLN A 8 -12.44 12.42 -0.33
N MET A 9 -12.37 11.43 0.56
CA MET A 9 -11.30 11.36 1.57
C MET A 9 -9.94 11.19 0.91
N ASP A 10 -9.83 10.35 -0.12
CA ASP A 10 -8.56 10.15 -0.82
C ASP A 10 -8.10 11.44 -1.51
N GLN A 11 -9.01 12.18 -2.17
CA GLN A 11 -8.70 13.50 -2.75
C GLN A 11 -8.21 14.51 -1.70
N GLU A 12 -8.85 14.55 -0.53
CA GLU A 12 -8.44 15.45 0.56
C GLU A 12 -7.05 15.09 1.10
N LEU A 13 -6.68 13.80 1.11
CA LEU A 13 -5.41 13.32 1.64
C LEU A 13 -4.25 13.38 0.64
N MET A 14 -4.50 13.36 -0.67
CA MET A 14 -3.47 13.32 -1.72
C MET A 14 -2.40 14.40 -1.58
N SER A 15 -2.79 15.61 -1.19
CA SER A 15 -1.86 16.73 -1.02
C SER A 15 -1.05 16.70 0.29
N THR A 16 -1.35 15.75 1.19
CA THR A 16 -0.74 15.63 2.51
C THR A 16 0.40 14.62 2.52
N ASN A 17 1.27 14.68 3.55
CA ASN A 17 2.31 13.66 3.74
C ASN A 17 1.74 12.24 3.87
N VAL A 18 0.49 12.10 4.35
CA VAL A 18 -0.19 10.80 4.46
C VAL A 18 -0.56 10.26 3.08
N GLY A 19 -1.06 11.10 2.17
CA GLY A 19 -1.36 10.68 0.79
C GLY A 19 -0.09 10.29 0.03
N GLN A 20 1.02 10.98 0.31
CA GLN A 20 2.32 10.76 -0.34
C GLN A 20 3.15 9.62 0.26
N SER A 21 2.79 9.10 1.44
CA SER A 21 3.58 8.04 2.09
C SER A 21 3.37 6.65 1.49
N PHE A 22 2.25 6.44 0.77
CA PHE A 22 1.92 5.14 0.22
C PHE A 22 2.50 4.95 -1.19
N THR A 23 3.03 3.75 -1.43
CA THR A 23 3.41 3.33 -2.78
C THR A 23 2.15 3.03 -3.58
N GLN A 24 1.98 3.69 -4.73
CA GLN A 24 0.88 3.44 -5.66
C GLN A 24 1.34 2.50 -6.78
N THR A 25 0.43 1.68 -7.30
CA THR A 25 0.78 0.76 -8.38
C THR A 25 0.86 1.52 -9.71
N ASN A 26 2.06 1.61 -10.28
CA ASN A 26 2.27 2.15 -11.62
C ASN A 26 1.82 1.12 -12.68
N TYR A 27 0.52 0.84 -12.81
CA TYR A 27 0.01 -0.05 -13.87
C TYR A 27 -0.01 0.62 -15.26
N ASN A 28 0.39 1.89 -15.35
CA ASN A 28 0.62 2.55 -16.62
C ASN A 28 2.04 2.23 -17.11
N LYS A 29 2.17 1.19 -17.94
CA LYS A 29 3.27 0.87 -18.89
C LYS A 29 3.99 -0.47 -18.63
N THR A 30 3.37 -1.57 -19.03
CA THR A 30 3.96 -2.53 -20.00
C THR A 30 2.97 -3.64 -20.33
N ASP A 31 2.84 -3.93 -21.62
CA ASP A 31 2.14 -5.08 -22.16
C ASP A 31 2.57 -6.38 -21.46
N TRP A 32 1.66 -7.06 -20.78
CA TRP A 32 1.83 -8.49 -20.46
C TRP A 32 0.46 -9.16 -20.40
N ASP A 33 0.19 -9.97 -21.43
CA ASP A 33 -0.91 -10.92 -21.41
C ASP A 33 -0.66 -11.97 -20.32
N GLY A 34 -1.73 -12.42 -19.68
CA GLY A 34 -1.71 -13.66 -18.92
C GLY A 34 -1.49 -13.49 -17.42
N SER A 35 -2.62 -13.52 -16.71
CA SER A 35 -2.79 -14.20 -15.42
C SER A 35 -1.93 -13.70 -14.25
N SER A 36 -2.47 -12.76 -13.46
CA SER A 36 -2.91 -13.00 -12.07
C SER A 36 -2.96 -11.67 -11.31
N SER A 37 -4.12 -11.01 -11.33
CA SER A 37 -4.41 -9.90 -10.42
C SER A 37 -5.31 -10.42 -9.29
N PRO A 38 -5.02 -10.15 -8.00
CA PRO A 38 -6.03 -10.26 -6.96
C PRO A 38 -7.10 -9.17 -7.20
N PRO A 39 -8.34 -9.34 -6.71
CA PRO A 39 -9.45 -8.51 -7.13
C PRO A 39 -9.24 -7.07 -6.66
N SER A 40 -9.11 -6.14 -7.61
CA SER A 40 -9.51 -4.76 -7.40
C SER A 40 -10.95 -4.77 -6.93
N VAL A 41 -11.17 -4.40 -5.66
CA VAL A 41 -12.50 -4.02 -5.18
C VAL A 41 -12.77 -2.63 -5.72
N GLY A 42 -13.10 -2.56 -6.99
CA GLY A 42 -13.26 -1.33 -7.74
C GLY A 42 -13.94 -1.67 -9.05
N ASP A 43 -15.23 -1.97 -8.97
CA ASP A 43 -16.14 -2.03 -10.11
C ASP A 43 -16.01 -0.72 -10.88
N GLY A 44 -15.26 -0.77 -11.98
CA GLY A 44 -15.03 0.36 -12.87
C GLY A 44 -16.25 0.57 -13.74
N LEU A 45 -17.04 1.60 -13.41
CA LEU A 45 -17.90 2.27 -14.37
C LEU A 45 -17.29 3.63 -14.70
N PRO A 46 -17.15 4.01 -15.99
CA PRO A 46 -16.71 5.36 -16.36
C PRO A 46 -17.87 6.31 -16.06
N GLY A 47 -17.80 6.99 -14.91
CA GLY A 47 -18.72 8.04 -14.51
C GLY A 47 -18.29 9.37 -15.10
N GLU A 48 -18.87 9.68 -16.24
CA GLU A 48 -19.09 11.01 -16.84
C GLU A 48 -18.97 12.24 -15.92
N GLU A 49 -18.08 13.16 -16.35
CA GLU A 49 -18.13 14.64 -16.30
C GLU A 49 -18.35 15.37 -14.96
N ASP A 50 -17.26 15.90 -14.37
CA ASP A 50 -17.19 17.32 -13.97
C ASP A 50 -15.73 17.81 -13.84
N GLY A 51 -15.21 18.42 -14.91
CA GLY A 51 -14.45 19.68 -14.91
C GLY A 51 -13.26 19.98 -13.99
N MET A 52 -12.74 19.06 -13.19
CA MET A 52 -11.45 19.22 -12.51
C MET A 52 -10.57 18.05 -12.89
N GLU A 53 -9.34 18.35 -13.32
CA GLU A 53 -8.23 17.41 -13.49
C GLU A 53 -7.93 16.78 -12.11
N ALA A 54 -8.83 15.94 -11.61
CA ALA A 54 -8.59 15.11 -10.44
C ALA A 54 -7.56 14.10 -10.91
N GLU A 55 -6.33 14.25 -10.42
CA GLU A 55 -5.30 13.23 -10.56
C GLU A 55 -5.94 11.89 -10.17
N ASP A 56 -6.13 11.00 -11.14
CA ASP A 56 -6.85 9.74 -10.93
C ASP A 56 -6.22 8.99 -9.75
N ILE A 57 -6.99 8.77 -8.68
CA ILE A 57 -6.55 8.04 -7.49
C ILE A 57 -6.05 6.67 -7.93
N GLN A 58 -4.73 6.49 -7.94
CA GLN A 58 -4.15 5.21 -8.30
C GLN A 58 -4.29 4.22 -7.14
N PRO A 59 -4.57 2.94 -7.43
CA PRO A 59 -4.61 1.92 -6.40
C PRO A 59 -3.26 1.81 -5.68
N LEU A 60 -3.30 1.47 -4.39
CA LEU A 60 -2.09 1.25 -3.60
C LEU A 60 -1.45 -0.11 -3.95
N ASP A 61 -0.12 -0.14 -3.97
CA ASP A 61 0.63 -1.39 -3.99
C ASP A 61 0.64 -2.01 -2.59
N ILE A 62 -0.32 -2.90 -2.31
CA ILE A 62 -0.53 -3.47 -0.98
C ILE A 62 0.71 -4.24 -0.51
N ASP A 63 1.35 -5.00 -1.40
CA ASP A 63 2.47 -5.87 -1.04
C ASP A 63 3.70 -5.04 -0.66
N VAL A 64 4.06 -4.04 -1.48
CA VAL A 64 5.19 -3.14 -1.18
C VAL A 64 4.92 -2.34 0.09
N ASN A 65 3.72 -1.79 0.25
CA ASN A 65 3.38 -1.05 1.45
C ASN A 65 3.40 -1.95 2.70
N LEU A 66 2.93 -3.19 2.61
CA LEU A 66 2.96 -4.13 3.73
C LEU A 66 4.41 -4.42 4.15
N VAL A 67 5.27 -4.80 3.21
CA VAL A 67 6.67 -5.13 3.50
C VAL A 67 7.41 -3.91 4.03
N THR A 68 7.20 -2.73 3.44
CA THR A 68 7.85 -1.48 3.87
C THR A 68 7.48 -1.14 5.31
N ASN A 69 6.18 -1.09 5.62
CA ASN A 69 5.71 -0.79 6.98
C ASN A 69 6.18 -1.84 7.99
N LEU A 70 6.24 -3.11 7.60
CA LEU A 70 6.65 -4.19 8.48
C LEU A 70 8.16 -4.13 8.79
N LEU A 71 8.99 -3.85 7.79
CA LEU A 71 10.44 -3.72 7.97
C LEU A 71 10.80 -2.45 8.74
N GLU A 72 10.13 -1.33 8.48
CA GLU A 72 10.31 -0.09 9.27
C GLU A 72 9.87 -0.27 10.73
N SER A 73 8.76 -0.97 10.95
CA SER A 73 8.31 -1.33 12.29
C SER A 73 9.29 -2.27 12.99
N LEU A 74 9.92 -3.19 12.26
CA LEU A 74 10.95 -4.07 12.82
C LEU A 74 12.26 -3.33 13.12
N SER A 75 12.70 -2.44 12.23
CA SER A 75 13.92 -1.65 12.43
C SER A 75 13.78 -0.70 13.61
N SER A 76 12.60 -0.08 13.79
CA SER A 76 12.32 0.76 14.96
C SER A 76 12.28 -0.03 16.28
N GLN A 77 11.99 -1.33 16.22
CA GLN A 77 12.11 -2.25 17.36
C GLN A 77 13.56 -2.75 17.58
N ALA A 78 14.54 -2.27 16.80
CA ALA A 78 15.91 -2.78 16.76
C ALA A 78 15.99 -4.30 16.52
N GLY A 79 14.97 -4.86 15.85
CA GLY A 79 14.73 -6.30 15.70
C GLY A 79 14.67 -7.10 17.00
N LEU A 80 14.35 -6.44 18.12
CA LEU A 80 13.95 -7.11 19.36
C LEU A 80 12.54 -7.69 19.21
N ALA A 81 12.15 -8.56 20.15
CA ALA A 81 10.80 -9.09 20.21
C ALA A 81 9.77 -7.96 20.39
N GLY A 82 8.84 -7.85 19.46
CA GLY A 82 7.80 -6.83 19.46
C GLY A 82 6.65 -7.14 18.48
N PRO A 83 5.71 -6.19 18.28
CA PRO A 83 4.53 -6.42 17.45
C PRO A 83 4.88 -6.84 16.01
N ALA A 84 5.90 -6.22 15.41
CA ALA A 84 6.29 -6.51 14.03
C ALA A 84 6.94 -7.89 13.90
N SER A 85 7.84 -8.25 14.83
CA SER A 85 8.44 -9.59 14.86
C SER A 85 7.39 -10.68 15.10
N ASN A 86 6.38 -10.42 15.94
CA ASN A 86 5.30 -11.38 16.20
C ASN A 86 4.39 -11.59 14.98
N LEU A 87 4.12 -10.53 14.21
CA LEU A 87 3.40 -10.64 12.94
C LEU A 87 4.19 -11.46 11.91
N LEU A 88 5.49 -11.17 11.74
CA LEU A 88 6.37 -11.95 10.87
C LEU A 88 6.37 -13.44 11.23
N GLN A 89 6.47 -13.75 12.53
CA GLN A 89 6.40 -15.13 13.03
C GLN A 89 5.05 -15.79 12.69
N SER A 90 3.95 -15.05 12.84
CA SER A 90 2.60 -15.53 12.52
C SER A 90 2.41 -15.77 11.02
N LEU A 91 3.13 -15.02 10.19
CA LEU A 91 3.22 -15.23 8.74
C LEU A 91 4.17 -16.38 8.35
N GLY A 92 4.78 -17.06 9.33
CA GLY A 92 5.72 -18.16 9.10
C GLY A 92 7.13 -17.70 8.70
N LEU A 93 7.43 -16.41 8.82
CA LEU A 93 8.72 -15.82 8.51
C LEU A 93 9.57 -15.71 9.78
N HIS A 94 10.58 -16.57 9.89
CA HIS A 94 11.54 -16.54 10.98
C HIS A 94 12.80 -15.78 10.53
N LEU A 95 13.03 -14.61 11.12
CA LEU A 95 14.23 -13.84 10.85
C LEU A 95 15.40 -14.36 11.71
N PRO A 96 16.63 -14.37 11.17
CA PRO A 96 17.81 -14.69 11.96
C PRO A 96 18.02 -13.64 13.06
N PRO A 97 18.67 -14.01 14.18
CA PRO A 97 19.02 -13.05 15.21
C PRO A 97 19.91 -11.94 14.65
N ASN A 98 19.58 -10.69 14.98
CA ASN A 98 20.38 -9.53 14.59
C ASN A 98 21.81 -9.69 15.10
N SER A 99 22.74 -9.91 14.17
CA SER A 99 24.14 -10.22 14.46
C SER A 99 25.03 -8.97 14.38
N ASP A 100 24.46 -7.77 14.48
CA ASP A 100 25.23 -6.53 14.38
C ASP A 100 26.13 -6.39 15.61
N PRO A 101 27.47 -6.46 15.48
CA PRO A 101 28.37 -6.27 16.60
C PRO A 101 28.29 -4.81 17.05
N SER A 102 27.93 -4.58 18.32
CA SER A 102 27.98 -3.27 18.97
C SER A 102 29.39 -2.69 19.01
#